data_AF-A0A976BBN0-F1
#
_entry.id   AF-A0A976BBN0-F1
#
_cell.length_a   1.000
_cell.length_b   1.000
_cell.length_c   1.000
_cell.angle_alpha   90.00
_cell.angle_beta   90.00
_cell.angle_gamma   90.00
#
_symmetry.space_group_name_H-M   'P 1'
#
loop_
_entity.id
_entity.type
_entity.pdbx_description
1 polymer ?
#
loop_
_entity_poly.entity_id
_entity_poly.type
_entity_poly.pdbx_seq_one_letter_code
_entity_poly.pdbx_strand_id
1 'polypeptide(L)'
;MNTPVTTTVPLETPIKRGEQTITELTVRKPSAGELRGCSLMDLMRMEVTALHTVLPRITTPTLTQHDVSQMDPADLTQLATTVSNFLLPKAAKGEEFPTESKTPSPTLQ
;
A
#
# COMPACT_ATOMS: atom_id res chain seq x y z
N MET A 1 -14.87 -2.03 -18.11
CA MET A 1 -14.51 -1.13 -16.99
C MET A 1 -13.25 -1.70 -16.36
N ASN A 2 -12.18 -0.92 -16.24
CA ASN A 2 -10.90 -1.43 -15.72
C ASN A 2 -10.88 -1.22 -14.20
N THR A 3 -11.04 -2.28 -13.40
CA THR A 3 -11.03 -2.17 -11.94
C THR A 3 -9.64 -1.77 -11.45
N PRO A 4 -9.49 -0.76 -10.57
CA PRO A 4 -8.21 -0.39 -10.01
C PRO A 4 -7.65 -1.55 -9.16
N VAL A 5 -6.38 -1.87 -9.34
CA VAL A 5 -5.69 -2.87 -8.51
C VAL A 5 -5.39 -2.25 -7.15
N THR A 6 -5.85 -2.89 -6.07
CA THR A 6 -5.68 -2.44 -4.69
C THR A 6 -5.19 -3.57 -3.78
N THR A 7 -4.49 -3.21 -2.72
CA THR A 7 -4.04 -4.12 -1.67
C THR A 7 -4.40 -3.50 -0.32
N THR A 8 -5.10 -4.24 0.53
CA THR A 8 -5.37 -3.83 1.91
C THR A 8 -4.19 -4.24 2.78
N VAL A 9 -3.71 -3.29 3.56
CA VAL A 9 -2.53 -3.41 4.41
C VAL A 9 -2.97 -3.12 5.85
N PRO A 10 -3.02 -4.13 6.75
CA PRO A 10 -3.28 -3.91 8.16
C PRO A 10 -2.07 -3.24 8.81
N LEU A 11 -2.29 -2.24 9.65
CA LEU A 11 -1.25 -1.56 10.40
C LEU A 11 -1.02 -2.26 11.73
N GLU A 12 0.24 -2.52 12.05
CA GLU A 12 0.67 -3.00 13.35
C GLU A 12 0.48 -1.91 14.41
N THR A 13 0.75 -0.65 14.04
CA THR A 13 0.52 0.52 14.88
C THR A 13 -0.60 1.39 14.31
N PRO A 14 -1.81 1.37 14.91
CA PRO A 14 -2.93 2.15 14.41
C PRO A 14 -2.67 3.66 14.43
N ILE A 15 -3.05 4.34 13.36
CA ILE A 15 -2.96 5.80 13.27
C ILE A 15 -4.19 6.41 13.95
N LYS A 16 -3.96 7.30 14.92
CA LYS A 16 -5.02 8.03 15.63
C LYS A 16 -5.16 9.45 15.09
N ARG A 17 -6.32 9.77 14.53
CA ARG A 17 -6.69 11.13 14.07
C ARG A 17 -7.94 11.60 14.81
N GLY A 18 -7.73 12.28 15.94
CA GLY A 18 -8.82 12.65 16.83
C GLY A 18 -9.58 11.41 17.30
N GLU A 19 -10.86 11.32 16.97
CA GLU A 19 -11.71 10.16 17.29
C GLU A 19 -11.55 8.98 16.32
N GLN A 20 -10.95 9.21 15.14
CA GLN A 20 -10.75 8.16 14.15
C GLN A 20 -9.50 7.33 14.49
N THR A 21 -9.66 6.01 14.54
CA THR A 21 -8.54 5.06 14.62
C THR A 21 -8.48 4.28 13.31
N ILE A 22 -7.35 4.36 12.62
CA ILE A 22 -7.11 3.68 11.35
C ILE A 22 -6.24 2.48 11.65
N THR A 23 -6.79 1.28 11.50
CA THR A 23 -6.11 0.01 11.71
C THR A 23 -5.69 -0.67 10.42
N GLU A 24 -6.19 -0.20 9.27
CA GLU A 24 -5.84 -0.72 7.95
C GLU A 24 -5.93 0.38 6.89
N LEU A 25 -5.16 0.21 5.83
CA LEU A 25 -5.14 1.09 4.67
C LEU A 25 -5.35 0.28 3.40
N THR A 26 -6.18 0.78 2.50
CA THR A 26 -6.23 0.30 1.12
C THR A 26 -5.24 1.11 0.29
N VAL A 27 -4.23 0.45 -0.27
CA VAL A 27 -3.24 1.03 -1.18
C VAL A 27 -3.59 0.68 -2.61
N ARG A 28 -3.77 1.68 -3.47
CA ARG A 28 -4.03 1.49 -4.90
C ARG A 28 -2.74 1.53 -5.71
N LYS A 29 -2.69 0.74 -6.79
CA LYS A 29 -1.65 0.86 -7.80
C LYS A 29 -1.59 2.30 -8.35
N PRO A 30 -0.45 3.00 -8.23
CA PRO A 30 -0.30 4.37 -8.72
C PRO A 30 -0.36 4.40 -10.26
N SER A 31 -0.96 5.46 -10.79
CA SER A 31 -0.79 5.87 -12.19
C SER A 31 0.47 6.72 -12.35
N ALA A 32 0.98 6.84 -13.58
CA ALA A 32 2.23 7.59 -13.84
C ALA A 32 2.16 9.05 -13.35
N GLY A 33 1.00 9.71 -13.49
CA GLY A 33 0.81 11.09 -13.03
C GLY A 33 0.90 11.26 -11.52
N GLU A 34 0.60 10.21 -10.75
CA GLU A 34 0.64 10.23 -9.28
C GLU A 34 2.05 10.06 -8.73
N LEU A 35 3.01 9.68 -9.58
CA LEU A 35 4.43 9.58 -9.24
C LEU A 35 5.19 10.89 -9.53
N ARG A 36 4.50 11.94 -9.99
CA ARG A 36 5.10 13.25 -10.25
C ARG A 36 5.88 13.76 -9.04
N GLY A 37 7.10 14.24 -9.29
CA GLY A 37 7.99 14.73 -8.24
C GLY A 37 8.74 13.65 -7.46
N CYS A 38 8.64 12.37 -7.87
CA CYS A 38 9.42 11.26 -7.32
C CYS A 38 10.19 10.55 -8.43
N SER A 39 11.38 10.06 -8.11
CA SER A 39 12.08 9.09 -8.96
C SER A 39 11.49 7.70 -8.77
N LEU A 40 11.37 6.93 -9.85
CA LEU A 40 11.00 5.51 -9.76
C LEU A 40 12.04 4.71 -8.97
N MET A 41 13.32 5.06 -9.11
CA MET A 41 14.38 4.39 -8.35
C MET A 41 14.28 4.67 -6.86
N ASP A 42 13.89 5.87 -6.46
CA ASP A 42 13.72 6.21 -5.04
C ASP A 42 12.59 5.38 -4.42
N LEU A 43 11.49 5.17 -5.16
CA LEU A 43 10.41 4.29 -4.72
C LEU A 43 10.85 2.83 -4.64
N MET A 44 11.62 2.33 -5.62
CA MET A 44 12.15 0.97 -5.59
C MET A 44 13.17 0.75 -4.46
N ARG A 45 13.89 1.80 -4.06
CA ARG A 45 14.81 1.80 -2.92
C ARG A 45 14.10 2.10 -1.60
N MET A 46 12.78 2.26 -1.62
CA MET A 46 11.94 2.56 -0.45
C MET A 46 12.35 3.86 0.27
N GLU A 47 12.80 4.86 -0.49
CA GLU A 47 13.20 6.16 0.06
C GLU A 47 12.00 6.87 0.71
N VAL A 48 12.16 7.23 1.98
CA VAL A 48 11.10 7.78 2.83
C VAL A 48 10.51 9.07 2.24
N THR A 49 11.34 9.94 1.68
CA THR A 49 10.90 11.21 1.05
C THR A 49 9.99 10.98 -0.17
N ALA A 50 10.25 9.94 -0.96
CA ALA A 50 9.39 9.55 -2.06
C ALA A 50 8.07 8.96 -1.57
N LEU A 51 8.11 8.14 -0.51
CA LEU A 51 6.90 7.58 0.12
C LEU A 51 5.99 8.67 0.70
N HIS A 52 6.55 9.70 1.35
CA HIS A 52 5.82 10.88 1.82
C HIS A 52 5.01 11.58 0.72
N THR A 53 5.51 11.52 -0.51
CA THR A 53 4.88 12.18 -1.66
C THR A 53 3.81 11.30 -2.29
N VAL A 54 4.06 9.99 -2.38
CA VAL A 54 3.19 9.04 -3.09
C VAL A 54 2.07 8.51 -2.21
N LEU A 55 2.35 8.11 -0.97
CA LEU A 55 1.37 7.46 -0.09
C LEU A 55 0.07 8.27 0.09
N PRO A 56 0.10 9.60 0.31
CA PRO A 56 -1.13 10.41 0.38
C PRO A 56 -2.01 10.36 -0.88
N ARG A 57 -1.45 10.03 -2.04
CA ARG A 57 -2.16 10.04 -3.33
C ARG A 57 -2.90 8.73 -3.61
N ILE A 58 -2.46 7.64 -2.98
CA ILE A 58 -2.89 6.29 -3.34
C ILE A 58 -3.46 5.47 -2.19
N THR A 59 -3.61 6.07 -1.01
CA THR A 59 -4.12 5.40 0.19
C THR A 59 -5.55 5.83 0.54
N THR A 60 -6.32 4.88 1.05
CA THR A 60 -7.65 5.09 1.62
C THR A 60 -7.76 4.35 2.96
N PRO A 61 -8.05 5.02 4.09
CA PRO A 61 -8.13 6.48 4.24
C PRO A 61 -6.85 7.20 3.79
N THR A 62 -7.01 8.41 3.23
CA THR A 62 -5.87 9.21 2.76
C THR A 62 -4.89 9.46 3.89
N LEU A 63 -3.63 9.06 3.69
CA LEU A 63 -2.53 9.44 4.57
C LEU A 63 -2.17 10.91 4.40
N THR A 64 -1.94 11.61 5.49
CA THR A 64 -1.35 12.95 5.51
C THR A 64 0.17 12.84 5.63
N GLN A 65 0.89 13.92 5.32
CA GLN A 65 2.34 13.95 5.53
C GLN A 65 2.71 13.73 7.02
N HIS A 66 1.87 14.23 7.93
CA HIS A 66 2.07 14.04 9.37
C HIS A 66 1.94 12.57 9.75
N ASP A 67 0.94 11.85 9.22
CA ASP A 67 0.78 10.42 9.51
C ASP A 67 2.00 9.62 9.06
N VAL A 68 2.51 9.88 7.85
CA VAL A 68 3.70 9.18 7.34
C VAL A 68 4.94 9.52 8.19
N SER A 69 5.06 10.75 8.70
CA SER A 69 6.20 11.17 9.53
C SER A 69 6.22 10.53 10.92
N GLN A 70 5.06 10.12 11.43
CA GLN A 70 4.88 9.54 12.76
C GLN A 70 4.58 8.03 12.70
N MET A 71 4.60 7.45 11.50
CA MET A 71 4.31 6.05 11.27
C MET A 71 5.43 5.17 11.83
N ASP A 72 5.05 3.99 12.33
CA ASP A 72 6.02 3.01 12.74
C ASP A 72 6.89 2.54 11.53
N PRO A 73 8.21 2.35 11.70
CA PRO A 73 9.07 1.90 10.61
C PRO A 73 8.65 0.57 9.96
N ALA A 74 8.05 -0.36 10.71
CA ALA A 74 7.57 -1.63 10.18
C ALA A 74 6.38 -1.40 9.24
N ASP A 75 5.40 -0.60 9.67
CA ASP A 75 4.24 -0.21 8.85
C ASP A 75 4.68 0.56 7.59
N LEU A 76 5.64 1.49 7.73
CA LEU A 76 6.18 2.23 6.59
C LEU A 76 6.87 1.30 5.59
N THR A 77 7.64 0.34 6.07
CA THR A 77 8.32 -0.68 5.24
C THR A 77 7.31 -1.57 4.52
N GLN A 78 6.23 -1.96 5.21
CA GLN A 78 5.15 -2.74 4.63
C GLN A 78 4.47 -2.00 3.47
N LEU A 79 4.10 -0.73 3.68
CA LEU A 79 3.54 0.12 2.63
C LEU A 79 4.54 0.34 1.47
N ALA A 80 5.82 0.56 1.76
CA ALA A 80 6.86 0.73 0.76
C ALA A 80 7.03 -0.52 -0.11
N THR A 81 6.93 -1.70 0.49
CA THR A 81 6.96 -3.00 -0.19
C THR A 81 5.75 -3.15 -1.11
N THR A 82 4.55 -2.80 -0.64
CA THR A 82 3.33 -2.80 -1.47
C THR A 82 3.47 -1.88 -2.68
N VAL A 83 3.97 -0.65 -2.48
CA VAL A 83 4.21 0.31 -3.58
C VAL A 83 5.23 -0.24 -4.56
N SER A 84 6.37 -0.74 -4.10
CA SER A 84 7.42 -1.33 -4.94
C SER A 84 6.88 -2.50 -5.77
N ASN A 85 6.08 -3.38 -5.17
CA ASN A 85 5.42 -4.49 -5.85
C ASN A 85 4.43 -4.03 -6.94
N PHE A 86 3.83 -2.85 -6.83
CA PHE A 86 3.00 -2.30 -7.90
C PHE A 86 3.80 -1.77 -9.09
N LEU A 87 5.05 -1.34 -8.86
CA LEU A 87 5.93 -0.81 -9.88
C LEU A 87 6.66 -1.90 -10.68
N LEU A 88 6.81 -3.10 -10.11
CA LEU A 88 7.45 -4.22 -10.80
C LEU A 88 6.62 -4.70 -12.01
N PRO A 89 7.26 -4.90 -13.18
CA PRO A 89 6.66 -5.63 -14.30
C PRO A 89 6.26 -7.04 -13.89
N LYS A 90 5.26 -7.62 -14.55
CA LYS A 90 4.80 -8.99 -14.25
C LYS A 90 5.92 -10.03 -14.25
N ALA A 91 6.88 -9.92 -15.17
CA ALA A 91 8.01 -10.83 -15.27
C ALA A 91 9.05 -10.70 -14.12
N ALA A 92 9.04 -9.58 -13.39
CA ALA A 92 9.94 -9.32 -12.27
C ALA A 92 9.29 -9.59 -10.90
N LYS A 93 7.97 -9.84 -10.87
CA LYS A 93 7.29 -10.33 -9.68
C LYS A 93 7.65 -11.80 -9.53
N GLY A 94 8.39 -12.15 -8.46
CA GLY A 94 8.54 -13.55 -8.06
C GLY A 94 7.17 -14.17 -7.82
N GLU A 95 7.05 -15.50 -7.99
CA GLU A 95 5.80 -16.26 -7.92
C GLU A 95 4.86 -15.73 -6.82
N GLU A 96 3.70 -15.22 -7.22
CA GLU A 96 2.66 -14.77 -6.29
C GLU A 96 2.24 -15.96 -5.44
N PHE A 97 2.46 -15.91 -4.12
CA PHE A 97 1.70 -16.76 -3.21
C PHE A 97 0.23 -16.39 -3.39
N PRO A 98 -0.64 -17.31 -3.85
CA PRO A 98 -2.04 -17.00 -4.03
C PRO A 98 -2.65 -16.68 -2.67
N THR A 99 -3.13 -15.44 -2.48
CA THR A 99 -4.07 -15.12 -1.41
C THR A 99 -5.42 -15.72 -1.80
N GLU A 100 -5.53 -17.05 -1.70
CA GLU A 100 -6.80 -17.75 -1.87
C GLU A 100 -7.64 -17.53 -0.62
N SER A 101 -8.43 -16.46 -0.61
CA SER A 101 -9.61 -16.35 0.26
C SER A 101 -10.84 -16.75 -0.55
N LYS A 102 -10.95 -18.03 -0.84
CA LYS A 102 -12.24 -18.71 -1.05
C LYS A 102 -12.20 -20.01 -0.27
N THR A 103 -12.66 -19.98 0.97
CA THR A 103 -13.18 -21.21 1.60
C THR A 103 -14.58 -21.41 1.02
N PRO A 104 -14.84 -22.37 0.12
CA PRO A 104 -16.21 -22.79 -0.12
C PRO A 104 -16.70 -23.49 1.16
N SER A 105 -17.79 -22.96 1.73
CA SER A 105 -18.51 -23.61 2.82
C SER A 105 -18.84 -25.06 2.45
N PRO A 106 -18.62 -26.05 3.34
CA PRO A 106 -19.04 -27.41 3.07
C PRO A 106 -20.57 -27.49 3.10
N THR A 107 -21.19 -27.77 1.95
CA THR A 107 -22.58 -28.24 1.93
C THR A 107 -22.60 -29.66 2.48
N LEU A 108 -23.09 -29.82 3.71
CA LEU A 108 -23.45 -31.13 4.27
C LEU A 108 -24.62 -31.69 3.44
N GLN A 109 -24.39 -32.84 2.80
CA GLN A 109 -25.45 -33.79 2.42
C GLN A 109 -25.60 -34.83 3.52
#